data_AF-A0A9E5JF17-F1
#
_entry.id   AF-A0A9E5JF17-F1
#
_cell.length_a   1.000
_cell.length_b   1.000
_cell.length_c   1.000
_cell.angle_alpha   90.00
_cell.angle_beta   90.00
_cell.angle_gamma   90.00
#
_symmetry.space_group_name_H-M   'P 1'
#
loop_
_entity.id
_entity.type
_entity.pdbx_description
1 polymer ?
#
loop_
_entity_poly.entity_id
_entity_poly.type
_entity_poly.pdbx_seq_one_letter_code
_entity_poly.pdbx_strand_id
1 'polypeptide(L)'
;TLLLLIERTRAHERPASSAEQTVDDANEREVIRRAAVAGAVLVRNERDALPLVPGSVDSIAVLGPNARVTRTQGGGSSGLQAIESVSLLRGLAERYGEDIIHYRRGVSIDKLAPIIDDDTLRTPDGGRGWRVEYYDRDDVTGPPRRVDTTLQSALTYFGAAPPGVDPFDFTVVVSGDYMPQVDGVHDVSLVITGMGSLSVDGATVVDDPQGLLPRGREYFGFGSEEQLHGIPMKAGVPVRIEARMRTRAGFSALRIGIRAPENPREFDDAVALAEKCGTAIVVVGTNDEWETEGHDRDSIALPGRQDELISRVAKVAERTIVVVNAGAPVAMPWLKEVDA
;
A
#
# COMPACT_ATOMS: atom_id res chain seq x y z
N THR A 1 -17.21 9.54 -35.41
CA THR A 1 -16.04 8.74 -35.85
C THR A 1 -14.81 9.18 -35.09
N LEU A 2 -13.82 8.30 -34.89
CA LEU A 2 -12.55 8.62 -34.23
C LEU A 2 -11.84 9.82 -34.89
N LEU A 3 -11.91 9.89 -36.23
CA LEU A 3 -11.36 10.99 -37.01
C LEU A 3 -11.96 12.36 -36.63
N LEU A 4 -13.28 12.42 -36.40
CA LEU A 4 -13.92 13.67 -35.97
C LEU A 4 -13.45 14.11 -34.56
N LEU A 5 -13.15 13.15 -33.67
CA LEU A 5 -12.59 13.47 -32.36
C LEU A 5 -11.17 14.02 -32.50
N ILE A 6 -10.32 13.37 -33.31
CA ILE A 6 -8.95 13.82 -33.62
C ILE A 6 -8.95 15.22 -34.22
N GLU A 7 -9.88 15.51 -35.13
CA GLU A 7 -10.08 16.84 -35.72
C GLU A 7 -10.44 17.87 -34.63
N ARG A 8 -11.44 17.56 -33.79
CA ARG A 8 -11.95 18.48 -32.76
C ARG A 8 -10.96 18.78 -31.64
N THR A 9 -10.16 17.79 -31.23
CA THR A 9 -9.14 17.97 -30.19
C THR A 9 -7.80 18.46 -30.75
N ARG A 10 -7.70 18.58 -32.09
CA ARG A 10 -6.45 18.86 -32.81
C ARG A 10 -5.32 17.89 -32.42
N ALA A 11 -5.67 16.64 -32.11
CA ALA A 11 -4.69 15.65 -31.69
C ALA A 11 -3.63 15.39 -32.78
N HIS A 12 -3.99 15.56 -34.05
CA HIS A 12 -3.08 15.47 -35.19
C HIS A 12 -1.99 16.56 -35.22
N GLU A 13 -2.14 17.66 -34.48
CA GLU A 13 -1.13 18.71 -34.34
C GLU A 13 -0.06 18.36 -33.29
N ARG A 14 -0.27 17.31 -32.49
CA ARG A 14 0.65 16.90 -31.42
C ARG A 14 1.37 15.60 -31.81
N PRO A 15 2.70 15.50 -31.67
CA PRO A 15 3.39 14.25 -31.93
C PRO A 15 3.01 13.21 -30.88
N ALA A 16 2.50 12.06 -31.32
CA ALA A 16 2.17 10.94 -30.43
C ALA A 16 3.40 10.34 -29.71
N SER A 17 4.60 10.68 -30.17
CA SER A 17 5.88 10.22 -29.64
C SER A 17 6.51 11.17 -28.61
N SER A 18 5.79 12.19 -28.15
CA SER A 18 6.31 13.05 -27.07
C SER A 18 6.52 12.23 -25.80
N ALA A 19 7.66 12.40 -25.14
CA ALA A 19 7.89 11.78 -23.84
C ALA A 19 6.83 12.26 -22.83
N GLU A 20 6.34 11.33 -22.02
CA GLU A 20 5.50 11.68 -20.87
C GLU A 20 6.29 12.54 -19.90
N GLN A 21 5.60 13.49 -19.26
CA GLN A 21 6.20 14.44 -18.33
C GLN A 21 5.39 14.45 -17.04
N THR A 22 6.10 14.46 -15.92
CA THR A 22 5.53 14.78 -14.62
C THR A 22 5.55 16.30 -14.44
N VAL A 23 4.37 16.90 -14.23
CA VAL A 23 4.23 18.34 -13.97
C VAL A 23 3.83 18.50 -12.51
N ASP A 24 4.61 19.27 -11.75
CA ASP A 24 4.34 19.56 -10.34
C ASP A 24 3.93 21.03 -10.15
N ASP A 25 2.67 21.35 -10.41
CA ASP A 25 2.14 22.72 -10.36
C ASP A 25 1.44 23.04 -9.03
N ALA A 26 1.76 24.19 -8.44
CA ALA A 26 1.20 24.61 -7.15
C ALA A 26 -0.32 24.87 -7.19
N ASN A 27 -0.85 25.35 -8.33
CA ASN A 27 -2.29 25.57 -8.48
C ASN A 27 -3.03 24.24 -8.61
N GLU A 28 -2.44 23.24 -9.29
CA GLU A 28 -2.99 21.89 -9.34
C GLU A 28 -3.05 21.26 -7.94
N ARG A 29 -1.97 21.38 -7.14
CA ARG A 29 -1.96 20.93 -5.74
C ARG A 29 -3.06 21.59 -4.90
N GLU A 30 -3.28 22.89 -5.07
CA GLU A 30 -4.36 23.62 -4.38
C GLU A 30 -5.76 23.19 -4.85
N VAL A 31 -5.95 22.91 -6.15
CA VAL A 31 -7.21 22.36 -6.66
C VAL A 31 -7.49 20.99 -6.06
N ILE A 32 -6.50 20.09 -6.02
CA ILE A 32 -6.62 18.76 -5.42
C ILE A 32 -6.95 18.85 -3.93
N ARG A 33 -6.25 19.73 -3.19
CA ARG A 33 -6.53 19.96 -1.76
C ARG A 33 -7.96 20.45 -1.54
N ARG A 34 -8.43 21.44 -2.31
CA ARG A 34 -9.81 21.95 -2.21
C ARG A 34 -10.84 20.89 -2.55
N ALA A 35 -10.59 20.08 -3.58
CA ALA A 35 -11.48 18.98 -3.95
C ALA A 35 -11.58 17.92 -2.83
N ALA A 36 -10.45 17.54 -2.23
CA ALA A 36 -10.41 16.61 -1.11
C ALA A 36 -11.18 17.15 0.12
N VAL A 37 -11.00 18.45 0.46
CA VAL A 37 -11.72 19.09 1.56
C VAL A 37 -13.23 19.16 1.28
N ALA A 38 -13.62 19.56 0.07
CA ALA A 38 -15.03 19.69 -0.32
C ALA A 38 -15.74 18.34 -0.46
N GLY A 39 -14.99 17.26 -0.72
CA GLY A 39 -15.51 15.89 -0.81
C GLY A 39 -15.71 15.20 0.55
N ALA A 40 -15.14 15.73 1.63
CA ALA A 40 -15.30 15.16 2.97
C ALA A 40 -16.71 15.42 3.52
N VAL A 41 -17.29 14.41 4.19
CA VAL A 41 -18.65 14.46 4.74
C VAL A 41 -18.60 14.31 6.26
N LEU A 42 -19.12 15.31 6.98
CA LEU A 42 -19.34 15.22 8.42
C LEU A 42 -20.65 14.48 8.69
N VAL A 43 -20.56 13.24 9.19
CA VAL A 43 -21.73 12.38 9.42
C VAL A 43 -22.35 12.63 10.81
N ARG A 44 -21.51 12.86 11.82
CA ARG A 44 -21.90 13.06 13.21
C ARG A 44 -21.01 14.12 13.86
N ASN A 45 -21.58 14.91 14.76
CA ASN A 45 -20.83 15.82 15.63
C ASN A 45 -21.69 16.17 16.84
N GLU A 46 -21.49 15.45 17.94
CA GLU A 46 -22.14 15.72 19.21
C GLU A 46 -21.21 16.47 20.16
N ARG A 47 -21.80 17.14 21.16
CA ARG A 47 -21.06 17.78 22.27
C ARG A 47 -19.93 18.71 21.81
N ASP A 48 -20.10 19.34 20.65
CA ASP A 48 -19.10 20.20 20.01
C ASP A 48 -17.71 19.54 19.92
N ALA A 49 -17.68 18.23 19.62
CA ALA A 49 -16.43 17.47 19.53
C ALA A 49 -15.52 17.99 18.41
N LEU A 50 -16.11 18.47 17.32
CA LEU A 50 -15.47 19.22 16.25
C LEU A 50 -16.03 20.64 16.13
N PRO A 51 -15.21 21.63 15.74
CA PRO A 51 -13.80 21.51 15.34
C PRO A 51 -12.85 21.39 16.54
N LEU A 52 -11.78 20.60 16.39
CA LEU A 52 -10.63 20.66 17.30
C LEU A 52 -9.82 21.92 16.98
N VAL A 53 -9.66 22.80 17.96
CA VAL A 53 -8.93 24.07 17.81
C VAL A 53 -7.52 23.87 18.35
N PRO A 54 -6.45 24.18 17.61
CA PRO A 54 -5.11 24.04 18.17
C PRO A 54 -4.89 24.88 19.43
N GLY A 55 -4.23 24.27 20.40
CA GLY A 55 -4.12 24.80 21.76
C GLY A 55 -5.31 24.50 22.67
N SER A 56 -6.39 23.86 22.18
CA SER A 56 -7.51 23.42 23.03
C SER A 56 -7.32 22.03 23.65
N VAL A 57 -6.27 21.31 23.24
CA VAL A 57 -5.92 19.97 23.74
C VAL A 57 -4.41 19.88 23.89
N ASP A 58 -3.98 19.20 24.97
CA ASP A 58 -2.56 19.02 25.28
C ASP A 58 -1.96 17.76 24.64
N SER A 59 -2.81 16.80 24.25
CA SER A 59 -2.39 15.60 23.53
C SER A 59 -3.55 14.99 22.75
N ILE A 60 -3.22 14.32 21.64
CA ILE A 60 -4.17 13.63 20.76
C ILE A 60 -3.63 12.24 20.44
N ALA A 61 -4.39 11.21 20.78
CA ALA A 61 -4.14 9.85 20.31
C ALA A 61 -4.66 9.69 18.88
N VAL A 62 -3.77 9.58 17.91
CA VAL A 62 -4.10 9.24 16.53
C VAL A 62 -3.95 7.73 16.36
N LEU A 63 -5.06 7.04 16.11
CA LEU A 63 -5.11 5.58 16.10
C LEU A 63 -5.56 5.06 14.74
N GLY A 64 -5.26 3.78 14.48
CA GLY A 64 -5.87 3.04 13.38
C GLY A 64 -4.98 2.89 12.14
N PRO A 65 -5.31 1.88 11.30
CA PRO A 65 -4.46 1.43 10.20
C PRO A 65 -4.23 2.49 9.11
N ASN A 66 -5.23 3.35 8.86
CA ASN A 66 -5.18 4.32 7.76
C ASN A 66 -4.61 5.69 8.18
N ALA A 67 -4.20 5.87 9.44
CA ALA A 67 -3.68 7.16 9.89
C ALA A 67 -2.30 7.46 9.28
N ARG A 68 -1.36 6.49 9.36
CA ARG A 68 -0.01 6.63 8.78
C ARG A 68 0.00 6.33 7.28
N VAL A 69 -0.79 5.37 6.83
CA VAL A 69 -0.88 4.98 5.41
C VAL A 69 -2.28 5.27 4.88
N THR A 70 -2.56 6.56 4.72
CA THR A 70 -3.86 7.06 4.25
C THR A 70 -4.06 6.73 2.77
N ARG A 71 -5.25 6.22 2.44
CA ARG A 71 -5.59 5.87 1.08
C ARG A 71 -6.15 7.10 0.36
N THR A 72 -5.52 7.42 -0.76
CA THR A 72 -5.91 8.52 -1.66
C THR A 72 -6.58 8.01 -2.93
N GLN A 73 -6.53 6.70 -3.17
CA GLN A 73 -7.08 6.02 -4.34
C GLN A 73 -7.42 4.56 -4.01
N GLY A 74 -8.28 3.96 -4.84
CA GLY A 74 -8.53 2.51 -4.84
C GLY A 74 -7.49 1.75 -5.66
N GLY A 75 -7.66 0.43 -5.77
CA GLY A 75 -6.80 -0.41 -6.60
C GLY A 75 -7.18 -0.42 -8.08
N GLY A 76 -6.37 -1.10 -8.90
CA GLY A 76 -6.63 -1.33 -10.32
C GLY A 76 -6.21 -0.19 -11.25
N SER A 77 -6.86 -0.08 -12.41
CA SER A 77 -6.52 0.86 -13.49
C SER A 77 -6.62 2.35 -13.13
N SER A 78 -7.30 2.68 -12.04
CA SER A 78 -7.37 4.04 -11.50
C SER A 78 -6.16 4.43 -10.64
N GLY A 79 -5.30 3.47 -10.29
CA GLY A 79 -4.12 3.69 -9.47
C GLY A 79 -3.01 4.44 -10.21
N LEU A 80 -2.54 5.53 -9.61
CA LEU A 80 -1.45 6.36 -10.12
C LEU A 80 -0.35 6.51 -9.07
N GLN A 81 0.89 6.72 -9.53
CA GLN A 81 1.97 7.12 -8.64
C GLN A 81 1.86 8.62 -8.34
N ALA A 82 1.50 8.96 -7.10
CA ALA A 82 1.45 10.34 -6.65
C ALA A 82 2.87 10.94 -6.55
N ILE A 83 3.00 12.23 -6.89
CA ILE A 83 4.24 13.00 -6.69
C ILE A 83 4.54 13.11 -5.19
N GLU A 84 3.53 13.46 -4.41
CA GLU A 84 3.56 13.47 -2.95
C GLU A 84 2.19 13.06 -2.42
N SER A 85 2.17 12.39 -1.27
CA SER A 85 0.97 12.14 -0.49
C SER A 85 1.20 12.55 0.97
N VAL A 86 0.27 13.29 1.54
CA VAL A 86 0.26 13.65 2.97
C VAL A 86 -0.70 12.71 3.68
N SER A 87 -0.19 11.91 4.61
CA SER A 87 -1.03 11.05 5.46
C SER A 87 -1.83 11.89 6.46
N LEU A 88 -2.95 11.36 6.94
CA LEU A 88 -3.73 12.00 8.00
C LEU A 88 -2.90 12.23 9.26
N LEU A 89 -2.04 11.27 9.62
CA LEU A 89 -1.10 11.43 10.74
C LEU A 89 -0.15 12.62 10.52
N ARG A 90 0.46 12.73 9.33
CA ARG A 90 1.36 13.84 9.00
C ARG A 90 0.62 15.18 8.99
N GLY A 91 -0.55 15.24 8.35
CA GLY A 91 -1.35 16.47 8.30
C GLY A 91 -1.83 16.93 9.70
N LEU A 92 -2.14 15.99 10.59
CA LEU A 92 -2.46 16.30 11.99
C LEU A 92 -1.22 16.80 12.75
N ALA A 93 -0.06 16.15 12.58
CA ALA A 93 1.19 16.59 13.20
C ALA A 93 1.60 17.99 12.73
N GLU A 94 1.49 18.30 11.43
CA GLU A 94 1.74 19.64 10.88
C GLU A 94 0.77 20.69 11.43
N ARG A 95 -0.48 20.30 11.76
CA ARG A 95 -1.52 21.23 12.23
C ARG A 95 -1.46 21.51 13.73
N TYR A 96 -1.18 20.49 14.55
CA TYR A 96 -1.25 20.55 16.02
C TYR A 96 0.14 20.54 16.69
N GLY A 97 1.18 20.08 15.99
CA GLY A 97 2.54 19.90 16.51
C GLY A 97 2.85 18.43 16.84
N GLU A 98 4.07 18.00 16.56
CA GLU A 98 4.52 16.61 16.77
C GLU A 98 4.48 16.19 18.25
N ASP A 99 4.70 17.12 19.18
CA ASP A 99 4.64 16.86 20.62
C ASP A 99 3.21 16.54 21.12
N ILE A 100 2.20 16.99 20.38
CA ILE A 100 0.79 16.80 20.71
C ILE A 100 0.26 15.49 20.12
N ILE A 101 0.81 15.04 18.99
CA ILE A 101 0.32 13.88 18.25
C ILE A 101 1.03 12.60 18.70
N HIS A 102 0.26 11.61 19.16
CA HIS A 102 0.79 10.30 19.53
C HIS A 102 0.11 9.20 18.72
N TYR A 103 0.90 8.35 18.06
CA TYR A 103 0.38 7.36 17.13
C TYR A 103 0.52 5.91 17.61
N ARG A 104 -0.53 5.12 17.39
CA ARG A 104 -0.49 3.65 17.37
C ARG A 104 -1.36 3.12 16.24
N ARG A 105 -0.95 2.00 15.63
CA ARG A 105 -1.73 1.38 14.55
C ARG A 105 -2.98 0.70 15.12
N GLY A 106 -2.83 0.00 16.25
CA GLY A 106 -3.90 -0.74 16.92
C GLY A 106 -4.27 -2.05 16.23
N VAL A 107 -4.57 -2.03 14.93
CA VAL A 107 -4.97 -3.21 14.14
C VAL A 107 -4.35 -3.19 12.74
N SER A 108 -4.02 -4.36 12.20
CA SER A 108 -3.74 -4.52 10.76
C SER A 108 -5.03 -4.80 10.00
N ILE A 109 -5.08 -4.33 8.75
CA ILE A 109 -6.12 -4.64 7.77
C ILE A 109 -5.53 -5.23 6.49
N ASP A 110 -4.25 -5.61 6.49
CA ASP A 110 -3.54 -6.08 5.30
C ASP A 110 -4.08 -7.46 4.91
N LYS A 111 -4.67 -7.56 3.71
CA LYS A 111 -5.18 -8.82 3.14
C LYS A 111 -4.03 -9.70 2.67
N LEU A 112 -2.98 -9.06 2.17
CA LEU A 112 -1.72 -9.69 1.75
C LEU A 112 -0.59 -9.28 2.68
N ALA A 113 0.54 -9.99 2.72
CA ALA A 113 1.73 -9.50 3.43
C ALA A 113 2.14 -8.14 2.84
N PRO A 114 2.34 -7.07 3.63
CA PRO A 114 2.48 -5.72 3.11
C PRO A 114 3.72 -5.58 2.22
N ILE A 115 3.66 -4.63 1.27
CA ILE A 115 4.83 -4.26 0.48
C ILE A 115 5.90 -3.66 1.39
N ILE A 116 7.16 -3.88 1.00
CA ILE A 116 8.33 -3.43 1.75
C ILE A 116 8.51 -1.92 1.57
N ASP A 117 8.81 -1.23 2.67
CA ASP A 117 9.16 0.19 2.61
C ASP A 117 10.57 0.40 2.08
N ASP A 118 10.80 1.59 1.54
CA ASP A 118 12.05 1.97 0.92
C ASP A 118 13.19 2.18 1.93
N ASP A 119 12.87 2.39 3.20
CA ASP A 119 13.84 2.61 4.27
C ASP A 119 14.47 1.31 4.78
N THR A 120 13.72 0.20 4.75
CA THR A 120 14.17 -1.16 5.12
C THR A 120 14.72 -1.98 3.96
N LEU A 121 14.80 -1.40 2.76
CA LEU A 121 15.22 -2.14 1.56
C LEU A 121 16.42 -1.51 0.87
N ARG A 122 17.42 -2.34 0.54
CA ARG A 122 18.57 -1.95 -0.26
C ARG A 122 18.75 -2.87 -1.46
N THR A 123 19.32 -2.35 -2.54
CA THR A 123 19.77 -3.17 -3.66
C THR A 123 20.98 -3.99 -3.25
N PRO A 124 21.32 -5.10 -3.95
CA PRO A 124 22.50 -5.91 -3.63
C PRO A 124 23.85 -5.17 -3.61
N ASP A 125 23.94 -4.02 -4.26
CA ASP A 125 25.08 -3.10 -4.29
C ASP A 125 24.97 -1.92 -3.31
N GLY A 126 23.97 -1.92 -2.43
CA GLY A 126 23.81 -0.95 -1.35
C GLY A 126 23.02 0.32 -1.70
N GLY A 127 22.50 0.42 -2.92
CA GLY A 127 21.54 1.45 -3.33
C GLY A 127 20.18 1.28 -2.65
N ARG A 128 19.27 2.24 -2.84
CA ARG A 128 17.92 2.20 -2.23
C ARG A 128 16.95 1.46 -3.15
N GLY A 129 16.14 0.56 -2.57
CA GLY A 129 15.09 -0.16 -3.30
C GLY A 129 15.50 -1.54 -3.84
N TRP A 130 14.73 -2.05 -4.79
CA TRP A 130 14.96 -3.31 -5.50
C TRP A 130 15.85 -3.10 -6.71
N ARG A 131 16.75 -4.05 -6.97
CA ARG A 131 17.33 -4.23 -8.30
C ARG A 131 16.35 -5.03 -9.15
N VAL A 132 16.13 -4.60 -10.39
CA VAL A 132 15.30 -5.30 -11.36
C VAL A 132 16.14 -5.61 -12.59
N GLU A 133 16.31 -6.88 -12.88
CA GLU A 133 17.07 -7.37 -14.03
C GLU A 133 16.14 -8.01 -15.04
N TYR A 134 16.32 -7.63 -16.31
CA TYR A 134 15.52 -8.12 -17.42
C TYR A 134 16.36 -9.00 -18.33
N TYR A 135 15.86 -10.20 -18.61
CA TYR A 135 16.49 -11.20 -19.47
C TYR A 135 15.55 -11.54 -20.62
N ASP A 136 16.10 -11.74 -21.83
CA ASP A 136 15.28 -12.25 -22.93
C ASP A 136 14.94 -13.72 -22.67
N ARG A 137 13.67 -14.08 -22.87
CA ARG A 137 13.14 -15.42 -22.57
C ARG A 137 13.51 -15.81 -21.13
N ASP A 138 13.90 -17.07 -20.93
CA ASP A 138 14.17 -17.62 -19.61
C ASP A 138 15.66 -17.89 -19.31
N ASP A 139 16.56 -17.28 -20.09
CA ASP A 139 18.00 -17.46 -19.93
C ASP A 139 18.57 -16.44 -18.94
N VAL A 140 18.54 -16.80 -17.66
CA VAL A 140 19.14 -16.01 -16.56
C VAL A 140 20.60 -16.36 -16.28
N THR A 141 21.26 -17.11 -17.18
CA THR A 141 22.66 -17.53 -16.98
C THR A 141 23.66 -16.54 -17.60
N GLY A 142 23.22 -15.76 -18.58
CA GLY A 142 23.99 -14.68 -19.20
C GLY A 142 23.81 -13.33 -18.50
N PRO A 143 24.43 -12.24 -18.99
CA PRO A 143 24.18 -10.90 -18.47
C PRO A 143 22.76 -10.41 -18.80
N PRO A 144 22.12 -9.61 -17.92
CA PRO A 144 20.82 -9.03 -18.21
C PRO A 144 20.87 -8.04 -19.38
N ARG A 145 19.77 -7.93 -20.11
CA ARG A 145 19.58 -6.91 -21.16
C ARG A 145 19.46 -5.51 -20.60
N ARG A 146 18.87 -5.42 -19.41
CA ARG A 146 18.62 -4.17 -18.71
C ARG A 146 18.64 -4.42 -17.21
N VAL A 147 19.20 -3.46 -16.49
CA VAL A 147 19.18 -3.41 -15.03
C VAL A 147 18.58 -2.07 -14.64
N ASP A 148 17.54 -2.11 -13.82
CA ASP A 148 16.85 -0.97 -13.26
C ASP A 148 16.87 -1.02 -11.73
N THR A 149 16.41 0.06 -11.12
CA THR A 149 16.13 0.13 -9.68
C THR A 149 14.74 0.70 -9.48
N THR A 150 14.00 0.14 -8.52
CA THR A 150 12.63 0.58 -8.19
C THR A 150 12.39 0.54 -6.69
N LEU A 151 11.51 1.41 -6.20
CA LEU A 151 11.01 1.35 -4.82
C LEU A 151 9.75 0.47 -4.69
N GLN A 152 9.22 -0.03 -5.81
CA GLN A 152 7.98 -0.79 -5.83
C GLN A 152 8.23 -2.28 -5.63
N SER A 153 7.54 -2.90 -4.67
CA SER A 153 7.54 -4.36 -4.49
C SER A 153 6.47 -5.08 -5.30
N ALA A 154 5.67 -4.33 -6.07
CA ALA A 154 4.70 -4.86 -7.02
C ALA A 154 5.02 -4.33 -8.42
N LEU A 155 5.34 -5.21 -9.36
CA LEU A 155 5.66 -4.87 -10.74
C LEU A 155 4.59 -5.42 -11.66
N THR A 156 4.12 -4.60 -12.61
CA THR A 156 3.04 -4.94 -13.53
C THR A 156 3.43 -4.59 -14.96
N TYR A 157 3.12 -5.49 -15.90
CA TYR A 157 3.45 -5.38 -17.31
C TYR A 157 2.19 -5.63 -18.16
N PHE A 158 1.79 -4.63 -18.94
CA PHE A 158 0.65 -4.68 -19.85
C PHE A 158 1.10 -4.82 -21.30
N GLY A 159 1.70 -5.97 -21.64
CA GLY A 159 2.13 -6.30 -23.01
C GLY A 159 3.28 -5.44 -23.53
N ALA A 160 3.95 -4.71 -22.64
CA ALA A 160 5.12 -3.89 -22.93
C ALA A 160 6.26 -4.29 -21.99
N ALA A 161 7.47 -4.26 -22.53
CA ALA A 161 8.71 -4.38 -21.76
C ALA A 161 9.49 -3.06 -21.82
N PRO A 162 10.45 -2.85 -20.91
CA PRO A 162 11.36 -1.73 -21.01
C PRO A 162 12.15 -1.71 -22.34
N PRO A 163 12.65 -0.55 -22.77
CA PRO A 163 13.46 -0.45 -23.99
C PRO A 163 14.65 -1.42 -23.98
N GLY A 164 14.80 -2.20 -25.05
CA GLY A 164 15.90 -3.17 -25.23
C GLY A 164 15.61 -4.59 -24.74
N VAL A 165 14.40 -4.86 -24.23
CA VAL A 165 13.92 -6.17 -23.78
C VAL A 165 12.85 -6.68 -24.76
N ASP A 166 12.82 -7.98 -25.07
CA ASP A 166 11.74 -8.58 -25.87
C ASP A 166 10.38 -8.37 -25.17
N PRO A 167 9.42 -7.63 -25.75
CA PRO A 167 8.14 -7.35 -25.11
C PRO A 167 7.19 -8.55 -25.02
N PHE A 168 7.49 -9.66 -25.71
CA PHE A 168 6.60 -10.82 -25.78
C PHE A 168 7.02 -11.99 -24.87
N ASP A 169 8.32 -12.13 -24.59
CA ASP A 169 8.87 -13.23 -23.78
C ASP A 169 10.17 -12.79 -23.09
N PHE A 170 10.04 -12.39 -21.83
CA PHE A 170 11.17 -11.99 -20.99
C PHE A 170 11.02 -12.46 -19.57
N THR A 171 12.14 -12.63 -18.87
CA THR A 171 12.18 -12.94 -17.45
C THR A 171 12.63 -11.72 -16.67
N VAL A 172 11.94 -11.46 -15.57
CA VAL A 172 12.28 -10.42 -14.60
C VAL A 172 12.82 -11.10 -13.35
N VAL A 173 13.98 -10.65 -12.89
CA VAL A 173 14.56 -11.02 -11.60
C VAL A 173 14.58 -9.77 -10.73
N VAL A 174 13.92 -9.82 -9.58
CA VAL A 174 13.84 -8.74 -8.61
C VAL A 174 14.58 -9.16 -7.36
N SER A 175 15.63 -8.42 -6.99
CA SER A 175 16.46 -8.76 -5.84
C SER A 175 16.76 -7.56 -4.93
N GLY A 176 16.82 -7.81 -3.63
CA GLY A 176 17.04 -6.79 -2.62
C GLY A 176 17.37 -7.39 -1.26
N ASP A 177 18.07 -6.60 -0.45
CA ASP A 177 18.42 -6.90 0.93
C ASP A 177 17.42 -6.19 1.85
N TYR A 178 16.51 -6.97 2.44
CA TYR A 178 15.56 -6.50 3.43
C TYR A 178 16.26 -6.41 4.80
N MET A 179 16.01 -5.33 5.52
CA MET A 179 16.56 -5.06 6.85
C MET A 179 15.45 -5.17 7.91
N PRO A 180 15.30 -6.33 8.57
CA PRO A 180 14.30 -6.54 9.61
C PRO A 180 14.46 -5.53 10.74
N GLN A 181 13.35 -5.00 11.23
CA GLN A 181 13.34 -4.05 12.35
C GLN A 181 13.10 -4.74 13.71
N VAL A 182 12.62 -5.99 13.68
CA VAL A 182 12.32 -6.78 14.87
C VAL A 182 12.85 -8.20 14.70
N ASP A 183 13.10 -8.87 15.82
CA ASP A 183 13.42 -10.29 15.84
C ASP A 183 12.13 -11.11 15.66
N GLY A 184 12.23 -12.23 14.96
CA GLY A 184 11.17 -13.24 14.91
C GLY A 184 10.89 -13.79 13.52
N VAL A 185 9.84 -14.58 13.42
CA VAL A 185 9.41 -15.17 12.15
C VAL A 185 8.67 -14.11 11.34
N HIS A 186 9.20 -13.77 10.17
CA HIS A 186 8.57 -12.88 9.19
C HIS A 186 7.98 -13.73 8.08
N ASP A 187 6.76 -13.44 7.64
CA ASP A 187 6.21 -14.09 6.45
C ASP A 187 6.71 -13.35 5.22
N VAL A 188 7.53 -14.01 4.40
CA VAL A 188 7.92 -13.54 3.07
C VAL A 188 6.92 -14.10 2.07
N SER A 189 6.37 -13.25 1.21
CA SER A 189 5.30 -13.60 0.30
C SER A 189 5.60 -13.36 -1.17
N LEU A 190 5.02 -14.20 -2.01
CA LEU A 190 5.00 -14.04 -3.47
C LEU A 190 3.56 -14.16 -3.99
N VAL A 191 3.12 -13.18 -4.79
CA VAL A 191 1.99 -13.33 -5.71
C VAL A 191 2.54 -13.13 -7.12
N ILE A 192 2.33 -14.07 -8.03
CA ILE A 192 2.81 -13.95 -9.41
C ILE A 192 1.73 -14.31 -10.42
N THR A 193 1.88 -13.80 -11.62
CA THR A 193 1.22 -14.37 -12.80
C THR A 193 2.19 -15.27 -13.55
N GLY A 194 1.84 -16.54 -13.72
CA GLY A 194 2.63 -17.45 -14.55
C GLY A 194 3.77 -18.12 -13.80
N MET A 195 4.89 -18.33 -14.48
CA MET A 195 6.01 -19.15 -14.01
C MET A 195 6.99 -18.30 -13.20
N GLY A 196 7.49 -18.84 -12.09
CA GLY A 196 8.42 -18.09 -11.27
C GLY A 196 8.91 -18.82 -10.03
N SER A 197 9.70 -18.10 -9.24
CA SER A 197 10.23 -18.59 -7.97
C SER A 197 10.47 -17.43 -7.00
N LEU A 198 10.58 -17.77 -5.72
CA LEU A 198 11.04 -16.89 -4.64
C LEU A 198 12.14 -17.61 -3.88
N SER A 199 13.23 -16.91 -3.61
CA SER A 199 14.30 -17.40 -2.76
C SER A 199 14.66 -16.38 -1.66
N VAL A 200 15.13 -16.92 -0.54
CA VAL A 200 15.55 -16.17 0.65
C VAL A 200 16.94 -16.67 1.03
N ASP A 201 17.92 -15.76 1.08
CA ASP A 201 19.35 -16.08 1.27
C ASP A 201 19.84 -17.22 0.34
N GLY A 202 19.35 -17.21 -0.90
CA GLY A 202 19.67 -18.22 -1.93
C GLY A 202 18.94 -19.56 -1.77
N ALA A 203 18.15 -19.76 -0.71
CA ALA A 203 17.30 -20.93 -0.57
C ALA A 203 15.94 -20.68 -1.22
N THR A 204 15.57 -21.50 -2.21
CA THR A 204 14.25 -21.43 -2.87
C THR A 204 13.15 -21.82 -1.89
N VAL A 205 12.17 -20.93 -1.70
CA VAL A 205 10.99 -21.12 -0.86
C VAL A 205 9.70 -21.27 -1.68
N VAL A 206 9.65 -20.66 -2.87
CA VAL A 206 8.60 -20.92 -3.87
C VAL A 206 9.28 -21.38 -5.15
N ASP A 207 8.84 -22.50 -5.71
CA ASP A 207 9.31 -23.03 -6.99
C ASP A 207 8.12 -23.40 -7.87
N ASP A 208 7.79 -22.55 -8.85
CA ASP A 208 6.69 -22.77 -9.79
C ASP A 208 7.15 -22.61 -11.25
N PRO A 209 8.01 -23.50 -11.76
CA PRO A 209 8.54 -23.42 -13.13
C PRO A 209 7.47 -23.70 -14.19
N GLN A 210 6.31 -24.23 -13.79
CA GLN A 210 5.22 -24.60 -14.70
C GLN A 210 4.02 -23.65 -14.62
N GLY A 211 4.01 -22.69 -13.70
CA GLY A 211 2.90 -21.73 -13.54
C GLY A 211 1.63 -22.38 -12.99
N LEU A 212 1.77 -23.34 -12.09
CA LEU A 212 0.73 -24.20 -11.53
C LEU A 212 0.31 -23.80 -10.11
N LEU A 213 0.83 -22.71 -9.55
CA LEU A 213 0.32 -22.19 -8.29
C LEU A 213 -1.22 -22.00 -8.36
N PRO A 214 -1.96 -22.30 -7.27
CA PRO A 214 -3.39 -22.06 -7.20
C PRO A 214 -3.74 -20.62 -7.58
N ARG A 215 -4.88 -20.41 -8.24
CA ARG A 215 -5.30 -19.07 -8.70
C ARG A 215 -5.98 -18.30 -7.56
N GLY A 216 -5.52 -17.07 -7.36
CA GLY A 216 -6.07 -16.13 -6.40
C GLY A 216 -7.01 -15.11 -7.07
N ARG A 217 -7.47 -14.13 -6.29
CA ARG A 217 -8.26 -12.99 -6.79
C ARG A 217 -7.40 -11.80 -7.24
N GLU A 218 -6.12 -11.80 -6.88
CA GLU A 218 -5.21 -10.71 -7.18
C GLU A 218 -4.96 -10.58 -8.68
N TYR A 219 -4.64 -9.35 -9.11
CA TYR A 219 -4.40 -9.01 -10.50
C TYR A 219 -5.53 -9.45 -11.45
N PHE A 220 -6.76 -9.00 -11.18
CA PHE A 220 -7.94 -9.33 -11.98
C PHE A 220 -8.23 -10.84 -12.07
N GLY A 221 -7.88 -11.60 -11.03
CA GLY A 221 -7.97 -13.06 -11.00
C GLY A 221 -6.89 -13.79 -11.81
N PHE A 222 -5.88 -13.07 -12.32
CA PHE A 222 -4.75 -13.68 -13.00
C PHE A 222 -3.60 -14.06 -12.07
N GLY A 223 -3.54 -13.51 -10.85
CA GLY A 223 -2.51 -13.83 -9.87
C GLY A 223 -2.68 -15.23 -9.28
N SER A 224 -1.60 -15.75 -8.69
CA SER A 224 -1.67 -16.88 -7.77
C SER A 224 -2.39 -16.49 -6.47
N GLU A 225 -2.77 -17.47 -5.67
CA GLU A 225 -2.91 -17.27 -4.23
C GLU A 225 -1.57 -16.80 -3.65
N GLU A 226 -1.60 -16.03 -2.55
CA GLU A 226 -0.38 -15.56 -1.90
C GLU A 226 0.39 -16.73 -1.28
N GLN A 227 1.64 -16.89 -1.71
CA GLN A 227 2.54 -17.93 -1.21
C GLN A 227 3.31 -17.38 -0.01
N LEU A 228 2.91 -17.73 1.22
CA LEU A 228 3.51 -17.24 2.46
C LEU A 228 4.52 -18.24 3.04
N HIS A 229 5.71 -17.75 3.40
CA HIS A 229 6.78 -18.55 3.98
C HIS A 229 7.35 -17.85 5.23
N GLY A 230 7.23 -18.51 6.38
CA GLY A 230 7.77 -18.01 7.64
C GLY A 230 9.29 -18.17 7.71
N ILE A 231 10.01 -17.05 7.71
CA ILE A 231 11.47 -17.00 7.77
C ILE A 231 11.91 -16.42 9.12
N PRO A 232 12.73 -17.12 9.91
CA PRO A 232 13.34 -16.55 11.10
C PRO A 232 14.32 -15.44 10.72
N MET A 233 14.07 -14.21 11.17
CA MET A 233 14.94 -13.07 10.91
C MET A 233 15.38 -12.40 12.22
N LYS A 234 16.51 -11.68 12.15
CA LYS A 234 17.08 -10.90 13.25
C LYS A 234 17.09 -9.42 12.89
N ALA A 235 16.69 -8.58 13.86
CA ALA A 235 16.70 -7.14 13.69
C ALA A 235 18.11 -6.65 13.30
N GLY A 236 18.20 -5.83 12.26
CA GLY A 236 19.47 -5.26 11.79
C GLY A 236 20.38 -6.23 11.01
N VAL A 237 19.95 -7.48 10.76
CA VAL A 237 20.69 -8.43 9.92
C VAL A 237 20.01 -8.48 8.54
N PRO A 238 20.69 -8.06 7.45
CA PRO A 238 20.09 -8.06 6.13
C PRO A 238 19.78 -9.48 5.65
N VAL A 239 18.63 -9.64 4.99
CA VAL A 239 18.17 -10.89 4.39
C VAL A 239 17.96 -10.67 2.89
N ARG A 240 18.65 -11.46 2.06
CA ARG A 240 18.52 -11.38 0.61
C ARG A 240 17.20 -12.00 0.18
N ILE A 241 16.38 -11.23 -0.51
CA ILE A 241 15.15 -11.69 -1.16
C ILE A 241 15.35 -11.60 -2.67
N GLU A 242 15.01 -12.66 -3.38
CA GLU A 242 15.03 -12.69 -4.84
C GLU A 242 13.79 -13.40 -5.39
N ALA A 243 13.03 -12.70 -6.22
CA ALA A 243 11.90 -13.26 -6.95
C ALA A 243 12.19 -13.25 -8.45
N ARG A 244 11.83 -14.34 -9.12
CA ARG A 244 11.91 -14.48 -10.58
C ARG A 244 10.52 -14.71 -11.13
N MET A 245 10.20 -14.03 -12.23
CA MET A 245 8.98 -14.28 -13.00
C MET A 245 9.28 -14.26 -14.48
N ARG A 246 8.93 -15.33 -15.19
CA ARG A 246 8.86 -15.31 -16.65
C ARG A 246 7.52 -14.74 -17.07
N THR A 247 7.55 -13.70 -17.89
CA THR A 247 6.35 -13.05 -18.40
C THR A 247 5.60 -13.94 -19.38
N ARG A 248 4.32 -13.66 -19.54
CA ARG A 248 3.45 -14.21 -20.57
C ARG A 248 2.88 -13.07 -21.43
N ALA A 249 2.45 -13.41 -22.63
CA ALA A 249 1.81 -12.46 -23.54
C ALA A 249 0.59 -11.79 -22.87
N GLY A 250 0.47 -10.48 -23.07
CA GLY A 250 -0.58 -9.68 -22.43
C GLY A 250 -0.16 -9.25 -21.04
N PHE A 251 -0.82 -9.77 -20.00
CA PHE A 251 -0.65 -9.28 -18.64
C PHE A 251 0.27 -10.17 -17.80
N SER A 252 1.32 -9.57 -17.24
CA SER A 252 2.18 -10.19 -16.24
C SER A 252 2.39 -9.29 -15.03
N ALA A 253 2.40 -9.85 -13.82
CA ALA A 253 2.69 -9.11 -12.61
C ALA A 253 3.27 -9.99 -11.50
N LEU A 254 4.13 -9.40 -10.66
CA LEU A 254 4.64 -10.00 -9.44
C LEU A 254 4.50 -9.04 -8.28
N ARG A 255 4.29 -9.59 -7.08
CA ARG A 255 4.27 -8.88 -5.79
C ARG A 255 5.14 -9.61 -4.80
N ILE A 256 6.05 -8.89 -4.15
CA ILE A 256 6.82 -9.36 -3.00
C ILE A 256 6.29 -8.64 -1.77
N GLY A 257 5.84 -9.40 -0.77
CA GLY A 257 5.41 -8.88 0.52
C GLY A 257 6.28 -9.40 1.66
N ILE A 258 6.42 -8.62 2.73
CA ILE A 258 7.00 -9.11 3.99
C ILE A 258 6.14 -8.66 5.16
N ARG A 259 5.63 -9.61 5.94
CA ARG A 259 4.90 -9.36 7.18
C ARG A 259 5.83 -9.62 8.37
N ALA A 260 6.18 -8.57 9.08
CA ALA A 260 6.88 -8.69 10.36
C ALA A 260 5.96 -9.30 11.42
N PRO A 261 6.52 -10.01 12.43
CA PRO A 261 5.74 -10.52 13.55
C PRO A 261 5.03 -9.36 14.26
N GLU A 262 3.74 -9.52 14.52
CA GLU A 262 2.94 -8.48 15.16
C GLU A 262 3.31 -8.31 16.63
N ASN A 263 3.33 -7.07 17.11
CA ASN A 263 3.36 -6.80 18.55
C ASN A 263 2.02 -7.27 19.16
N PRO A 264 2.01 -8.30 20.03
CA PRO A 264 0.76 -8.83 20.59
C PRO A 264 0.01 -7.81 21.46
N ARG A 265 0.70 -6.76 21.92
CA ARG A 265 0.12 -5.66 22.69
C ARG A 265 -0.35 -4.48 21.84
N GLU A 266 -0.15 -4.48 20.52
CA GLU A 266 -0.45 -3.30 19.67
C GLU A 266 -1.88 -2.79 19.85
N PHE A 267 -2.84 -3.70 19.98
CA PHE A 267 -4.24 -3.37 20.23
C PHE A 267 -4.45 -2.70 21.59
N ASP A 268 -3.96 -3.33 22.66
CA ASP A 268 -4.14 -2.82 24.03
C ASP A 268 -3.34 -1.53 24.27
N ASP A 269 -2.15 -1.40 23.66
CA ASP A 269 -1.33 -0.20 23.69
C ASP A 269 -2.03 0.98 23.00
N ALA A 270 -2.78 0.73 21.92
CA ALA A 270 -3.60 1.75 21.26
C ALA A 270 -4.76 2.23 22.14
N VAL A 271 -5.47 1.30 22.81
CA VAL A 271 -6.56 1.65 23.74
C VAL A 271 -6.02 2.42 24.95
N ALA A 272 -4.90 1.98 25.53
CA ALA A 272 -4.26 2.69 26.64
C ALA A 272 -3.77 4.08 26.25
N LEU A 273 -3.32 4.27 25.00
CA LEU A 273 -2.92 5.58 24.50
C LEU A 273 -4.13 6.53 24.40
N ALA A 274 -5.28 6.05 23.93
CA ALA A 274 -6.52 6.83 23.89
C ALA A 274 -6.96 7.30 25.28
N GLU A 275 -6.94 6.41 26.28
CA GLU A 275 -7.25 6.75 27.67
C GLU A 275 -6.31 7.84 28.19
N LYS A 276 -5.00 7.69 27.94
CA LYS A 276 -3.98 8.65 28.39
C LYS A 276 -4.16 10.04 27.78
N CYS A 277 -4.53 10.13 26.50
CA CYS A 277 -4.66 11.41 25.81
C CYS A 277 -6.00 12.12 26.04
N GLY A 278 -7.05 11.39 26.42
CA GLY A 278 -8.41 11.90 26.56
C GLY A 278 -9.11 12.20 25.22
N THR A 279 -8.40 12.79 24.24
CA THR A 279 -8.88 12.97 22.87
C THR A 279 -8.27 11.93 21.93
N ALA A 280 -9.12 11.16 21.25
CA ALA A 280 -8.72 10.15 20.28
C ALA A 280 -9.31 10.44 18.89
N ILE A 281 -8.46 10.36 17.86
CA ILE A 281 -8.85 10.36 16.44
C ILE A 281 -8.54 8.96 15.88
N VAL A 282 -9.57 8.16 15.64
CA VAL A 282 -9.44 6.80 15.12
C VAL A 282 -9.66 6.81 13.60
N VAL A 283 -8.60 6.55 12.83
CA VAL A 283 -8.63 6.54 11.37
C VAL A 283 -8.78 5.10 10.87
N VAL A 284 -9.96 4.78 10.36
CA VAL A 284 -10.38 3.45 9.94
C VAL A 284 -10.80 3.44 8.48
N GLY A 285 -10.94 2.27 7.88
CA GLY A 285 -11.44 2.15 6.53
C GLY A 285 -10.99 0.88 5.84
N THR A 286 -10.79 1.00 4.55
CA THR A 286 -10.36 -0.04 3.62
C THR A 286 -9.04 0.38 2.97
N ASN A 287 -8.50 -0.47 2.10
CA ASN A 287 -7.37 -0.14 1.24
C ASN A 287 -7.61 -0.68 -0.18
N ASP A 288 -6.62 -0.50 -1.03
CA ASP A 288 -6.56 -0.97 -2.42
C ASP A 288 -6.53 -2.50 -2.58
N GLU A 289 -6.43 -3.27 -1.50
CA GLU A 289 -6.60 -4.74 -1.50
C GLU A 289 -8.06 -5.15 -1.21
N TRP A 290 -8.83 -4.29 -0.54
CA TRP A 290 -10.25 -4.49 -0.24
C TRP A 290 -11.15 -3.86 -1.31
N GLU A 291 -10.79 -2.69 -1.81
CA GLU A 291 -11.54 -1.94 -2.84
C GLU A 291 -10.67 -1.79 -4.09
N THR A 292 -10.81 -2.76 -4.99
CA THR A 292 -9.96 -2.90 -6.17
C THR A 292 -10.75 -3.36 -7.37
N GLU A 293 -10.22 -3.07 -8.56
CA GLU A 293 -10.80 -3.54 -9.81
C GLU A 293 -10.75 -5.06 -9.92
N GLY A 294 -11.82 -5.66 -10.45
CA GLY A 294 -11.87 -7.09 -10.79
C GLY A 294 -12.59 -7.96 -9.76
N HIS A 295 -12.84 -7.47 -8.55
CA HIS A 295 -13.75 -8.13 -7.62
C HIS A 295 -14.45 -7.16 -6.66
N ASP A 296 -15.64 -7.53 -6.20
CA ASP A 296 -16.38 -6.78 -5.19
C ASP A 296 -15.90 -7.15 -3.77
N ARG A 297 -16.27 -6.30 -2.79
CA ARG A 297 -16.17 -6.66 -1.38
C ARG A 297 -17.23 -7.69 -1.02
N ASP A 298 -16.87 -8.67 -0.19
CA ASP A 298 -17.83 -9.67 0.31
C ASP A 298 -18.79 -9.10 1.39
N SER A 299 -18.45 -7.94 1.98
CA SER A 299 -19.22 -7.28 3.05
C SER A 299 -18.96 -5.77 3.09
N ILE A 300 -19.90 -5.02 3.66
CA ILE A 300 -19.72 -3.60 3.99
C ILE A 300 -19.07 -3.38 5.37
N ALA A 301 -18.80 -4.43 6.15
CA ALA A 301 -18.12 -4.30 7.44
C ALA A 301 -16.68 -3.75 7.28
N LEU A 302 -16.19 -3.05 8.30
CA LEU A 302 -14.78 -2.67 8.33
C LEU A 302 -13.89 -3.93 8.46
N PRO A 303 -12.80 -4.05 7.69
CA PRO A 303 -11.86 -5.16 7.82
C PRO A 303 -11.23 -5.30 9.20
N GLY A 304 -10.88 -6.53 9.57
CA GLY A 304 -10.14 -6.83 10.79
C GLY A 304 -10.91 -6.45 12.06
N ARG A 305 -10.19 -5.99 13.08
CA ARG A 305 -10.74 -5.65 14.41
C ARG A 305 -11.02 -4.15 14.57
N GLN A 306 -11.25 -3.44 13.47
CA GLN A 306 -11.46 -1.98 13.49
C GLN A 306 -12.69 -1.57 14.29
N ASP A 307 -13.84 -2.25 14.10
CA ASP A 307 -15.05 -1.98 14.89
C ASP A 307 -14.82 -2.18 16.39
N GLU A 308 -14.08 -3.24 16.75
CA GLU A 308 -13.72 -3.52 18.15
C GLU A 308 -12.79 -2.44 18.72
N LEU A 309 -11.78 -2.01 17.95
CA LEU A 309 -10.87 -0.93 18.36
C LEU A 309 -11.65 0.35 18.66
N ILE A 310 -12.58 0.75 17.80
CA ILE A 310 -13.40 1.96 17.98
C ILE A 310 -14.24 1.85 19.25
N SER A 311 -14.98 0.74 19.42
CA SER A 311 -15.80 0.53 20.62
C SER A 311 -14.99 0.46 21.92
N ARG A 312 -13.74 -0.01 21.87
CA ARG A 312 -12.85 -0.04 23.05
C ARG A 312 -12.29 1.33 23.36
N VAL A 313 -11.90 2.10 22.35
CA VAL A 313 -11.43 3.49 22.49
C VAL A 313 -12.55 4.40 23.02
N ALA A 314 -13.76 4.29 22.47
CA ALA A 314 -14.91 5.09 22.88
C ALA A 314 -15.31 4.90 24.36
N LYS A 315 -14.90 3.80 24.99
CA LYS A 315 -15.17 3.53 26.42
C LYS A 315 -14.16 4.18 27.36
N VAL A 316 -12.98 4.56 26.85
CA VAL A 316 -11.86 5.03 27.70
C VAL A 316 -11.41 6.46 27.37
N ALA A 317 -11.61 6.93 26.14
CA ALA A 317 -11.34 8.32 25.77
C ALA A 317 -12.52 9.22 26.14
N GLU A 318 -12.22 10.44 26.60
CA GLU A 318 -13.21 11.48 26.90
C GLU A 318 -13.88 12.03 25.63
N ARG A 319 -13.15 12.02 24.51
CA ARG A 319 -13.60 12.47 23.19
C ARG A 319 -13.08 11.53 22.11
N THR A 320 -13.97 10.85 21.41
CA THR A 320 -13.64 9.93 20.31
C THR A 320 -14.19 10.47 18.99
N ILE A 321 -13.27 10.75 18.06
CA ILE A 321 -13.54 11.17 16.70
C ILE A 321 -13.11 10.03 15.76
N VAL A 322 -13.97 9.63 14.83
CA VAL A 322 -13.66 8.58 13.85
C VAL A 322 -13.59 9.16 12.44
N VAL A 323 -12.47 8.92 11.75
CA VAL A 323 -12.29 9.27 10.34
C VAL A 323 -12.38 8.01 9.51
N VAL A 324 -13.41 7.90 8.66
CA VAL A 324 -13.58 6.80 7.71
C VAL A 324 -12.90 7.14 6.40
N ASN A 325 -11.80 6.47 6.11
CA ASN A 325 -11.03 6.55 4.86
C ASN A 325 -11.32 5.31 4.00
N ALA A 326 -12.45 5.33 3.29
CA ALA A 326 -12.91 4.25 2.42
C ALA A 326 -13.54 4.82 1.13
N GLY A 327 -13.51 4.06 0.04
CA GLY A 327 -14.05 4.45 -1.27
C GLY A 327 -15.55 4.23 -1.44
N ALA A 328 -16.16 3.37 -0.62
CA ALA A 328 -17.59 3.08 -0.63
C ALA A 328 -18.14 2.91 0.81
N PRO A 329 -19.49 2.81 0.99
CA PRO A 329 -20.09 2.74 2.32
C PRO A 329 -19.52 1.62 3.19
N VAL A 330 -19.40 1.89 4.49
CA VAL A 330 -19.04 0.91 5.52
C VAL A 330 -20.09 0.88 6.62
N ALA A 331 -20.28 -0.29 7.25
CA ALA A 331 -21.10 -0.40 8.44
C ALA A 331 -20.45 0.33 9.62
N MET A 332 -21.27 0.98 10.46
CA MET A 332 -20.82 1.73 11.63
C MET A 332 -21.61 1.29 12.87
N PRO A 333 -21.44 0.04 13.37
CA PRO A 333 -22.18 -0.47 14.52
C PRO A 333 -21.91 0.35 15.81
N TRP A 334 -20.76 1.00 15.89
CA TRP A 334 -20.28 1.88 16.97
C TRP A 334 -20.73 3.35 16.83
N LEU A 335 -21.52 3.73 15.82
CA LEU A 335 -21.85 5.14 15.52
C LEU A 335 -22.42 5.91 16.73
N LYS A 336 -23.18 5.24 17.61
CA LYS A 336 -23.78 5.86 18.80
C LYS A 336 -22.82 5.95 19.99
N GLU A 337 -21.67 5.30 19.92
CA GLU A 337 -20.65 5.26 20.98
C GLU A 337 -19.65 6.41 20.87
N VAL A 338 -19.53 7.02 19.68
CA VAL A 338 -18.53 8.06 19.37
C VAL A 338 -19.14 9.46 19.32
N ASP A 339 -18.28 10.48 19.41
CA ASP A 339 -18.66 11.89 19.41
C ASP A 339 -18.81 12.46 18.00
N ALA A 340 -17.89 12.13 17.09
CA ALA A 340 -17.87 12.61 15.71
C ALA A 340 -17.39 11.54 14.74
#